data_AF-A0A4Z0Z9B1-F1
#
_entry.id   AF-A0A4Z0Z9B1-F1
#
_cell.length_a   1.000
_cell.length_b   1.000
_cell.length_c   1.000
_cell.angle_alpha   90.00
_cell.angle_beta   90.00
_cell.angle_gamma   90.00
#
_symmetry.space_group_name_H-M   'P 1'
#
loop_
_entity.id
_entity.type
_entity.pdbx_description
1 polymer ?
#
loop_
_entity_poly.entity_id
_entity_poly.type
_entity_poly.pdbx_seq_one_letter_code
_entity_poly.pdbx_strand_id
1 'polypeptide(L)' 'MPLVQKLWGSAGLKGWRVAQYTNEGAPYIIQAWLEWESKDHADAGLKSSDGGNIFADVPKFSDASPIVLSGEEVGSATW' A
#
# COMPACT_ATOMS: atom_id res chain seq x y z
N MET A 1 2.26 7.67 3.77
CA MET A 1 3.34 6.72 3.38
C MET A 1 4.57 6.69 4.29
N PRO A 2 5.08 7.80 4.84
CA PRO A 2 6.19 7.73 5.79
C PRO A 2 5.92 6.84 7.02
N LEU A 3 4.67 6.83 7.52
CA LEU A 3 4.24 5.91 8.58
C LEU A 3 4.35 4.44 8.16
N VAL A 4 3.91 4.12 6.94
CA VAL A 4 3.98 2.77 6.38
C VAL A 4 5.43 2.30 6.31
N GLN A 5 6.32 3.13 5.79
CA GLN A 5 7.75 2.83 5.75
C GLN A 5 8.35 2.64 7.15
N LYS A 6 7.96 3.49 8.11
CA LYS A 6 8.45 3.39 9.50
C LYS A 6 8.06 2.06 10.15
N LEU A 7 6.83 1.59 9.93
CA LEU A 7 6.30 0.41 10.60
C LEU A 7 6.63 -0.89 9.85
N TRP A 8 6.55 -0.89 8.51
CA TRP A 8 6.75 -2.10 7.70
C TRP A 8 8.13 -2.21 7.05
N GLY A 9 8.97 -1.17 7.13
CA GLY A 9 10.31 -1.20 6.54
C GLY A 9 11.15 -2.38 7.02
N SER A 10 11.15 -2.67 8.32
CA SER A 10 11.84 -3.84 8.89
C SER A 10 11.09 -5.16 8.73
N ALA A 11 9.83 -5.12 8.27
CA ALA A 11 8.99 -6.30 8.08
C ALA A 11 9.08 -6.89 6.65
N GLY A 12 9.96 -6.34 5.81
CA GLY A 12 10.15 -6.78 4.42
C GLY A 12 9.49 -5.88 3.38
N LEU A 13 9.07 -4.65 3.73
CA LEU A 13 8.68 -3.65 2.74
C LEU A 13 9.92 -3.11 2.03
N LYS A 14 10.00 -3.30 0.72
CA LYS A 14 11.11 -2.85 -0.13
C LYS A 14 10.95 -1.42 -0.62
N GLY A 15 9.71 -0.98 -0.84
CA GLY A 15 9.44 0.33 -1.38
C GLY A 15 7.95 0.62 -1.49
N TRP A 16 7.64 1.87 -1.81
CA TRP A 16 6.26 2.28 -2.05
C TRP A 16 6.18 3.36 -3.12
N ARG A 17 5.05 3.40 -3.81
CA ARG A 17 4.70 4.42 -4.80
C ARG A 17 3.25 4.82 -4.59
N VAL A 18 2.92 6.08 -4.82
CA VAL A 18 1.54 6.57 -4.71
C VAL A 18 1.15 7.27 -6.00
N ALA A 19 -0.02 6.94 -6.53
CA ALA A 19 -0.65 7.62 -7.62
C ALA A 19 -1.96 8.25 -7.13
N GLN A 20 -2.23 9.47 -7.54
CA GLN A 20 -3.53 10.10 -7.41
C GLN A 20 -4.18 10.15 -8.78
N TYR A 21 -5.44 9.75 -8.87
CA TYR A 21 -6.19 9.76 -10.12
C TYR A 21 -7.02 11.04 -10.22
N THR A 22 -7.01 11.66 -11.40
CA THR A 22 -7.70 12.93 -11.66
C THR A 22 -8.69 12.86 -12.81
N ASN A 23 -8.74 11.73 -13.54
CA ASN A 23 -9.66 11.57 -14.65
C ASN A 23 -11.08 11.24 -14.16
N GLU A 24 -12.08 11.80 -14.83
CA GLU A 24 -13.47 11.47 -14.57
C GLU A 24 -13.73 9.97 -14.84
N GLY A 25 -14.56 9.36 -13.99
CA GLY A 25 -14.90 7.93 -14.08
C GLY A 25 -13.86 6.97 -13.51
N ALA A 26 -12.74 7.44 -12.94
CA ALA A 26 -11.81 6.57 -12.22
C ALA A 26 -12.52 5.90 -11.02
N PRO A 27 -12.37 4.57 -10.83
CA PRO A 27 -13.01 3.88 -9.71
C PRO A 27 -12.34 4.17 -8.36
N TYR A 28 -11.12 4.72 -8.38
CA TYR A 28 -10.33 5.04 -7.19
C TYR A 28 -9.81 6.47 -7.28
N ILE A 29 -9.65 7.12 -6.12
CA ILE A 29 -9.07 8.48 -6.01
C ILE A 29 -7.54 8.44 -5.84
N ILE A 30 -7.03 7.41 -5.15
CA ILE A 30 -5.62 7.22 -4.82
C ILE A 30 -5.30 5.72 -4.88
N GLN A 31 -4.13 5.35 -5.39
CA GLN A 31 -3.57 4.01 -5.28
C GLN A 31 -2.17 4.07 -4.67
N ALA A 32 -1.92 3.24 -3.66
CA ALA A 32 -0.58 3.02 -3.12
C ALA A 32 -0.11 1.61 -3.51
N TRP A 33 1.06 1.53 -4.14
CA TRP A 33 1.77 0.29 -4.41
C TRP A 33 2.78 0.06 -3.30
N LEU A 34 2.74 -1.11 -2.70
CA LEU A 34 3.68 -1.55 -1.66
C LEU A 34 4.44 -2.75 -2.21
N GLU A 35 5.74 -2.58 -2.39
CA GLU A 35 6.61 -3.66 -2.86
C GLU A 35 7.18 -4.39 -1.65
N TRP A 36 7.09 -5.72 -1.66
CA TRP A 36 7.48 -6.57 -0.54
C TRP A 36 8.53 -7.60 -0.96
N GLU A 37 9.30 -8.08 0.00
CA GLU A 37 10.28 -9.16 -0.20
C GLU A 37 9.62 -10.48 -0.61
N SER A 38 8.46 -10.80 -0.06
CA SER A 38 7.66 -11.95 -0.45
C SER A 38 6.19 -11.75 -0.09
N LYS A 39 5.34 -12.63 -0.61
CA LYS A 39 3.93 -12.71 -0.22
C LYS A 39 3.75 -12.94 1.30
N ASP A 40 4.59 -13.78 1.90
CA ASP A 40 4.49 -14.08 3.33
C ASP A 40 4.81 -12.86 4.20
N HIS A 41 5.81 -12.07 3.80
CA HIS A 41 6.12 -10.79 4.45
C HIS A 41 4.96 -9.80 4.33
N ALA A 42 4.35 -9.70 3.14
CA ALA A 42 3.19 -8.84 2.91
C ALA A 42 1.99 -9.27 3.78
N ASP A 43 1.67 -10.56 3.81
CA ASP A 43 0.56 -11.10 4.59
C ASP A 43 0.79 -10.92 6.10
N ALA A 44 2.02 -11.10 6.58
CA ALA A 44 2.39 -10.87 7.97
C ALA A 44 2.27 -9.38 8.35
N GLY A 45 2.78 -8.47 7.51
CA GLY A 45 2.67 -7.04 7.69
C GLY A 45 1.21 -6.58 7.77
N LEU A 46 0.37 -7.02 6.81
CA LEU A 46 -1.05 -6.67 6.76
C LEU A 46 -1.85 -7.17 7.97
N LYS A 47 -1.50 -8.35 8.52
CA LYS A 47 -2.18 -8.96 9.69
C LYS A 47 -1.61 -8.49 11.03
N SER A 48 -0.50 -7.76 11.02
CA SER A 48 0.14 -7.25 12.24
C SER A 48 -0.64 -6.10 12.88
N SER A 49 -0.34 -5.80 14.14
CA SER A 49 -0.82 -4.58 14.81
C SER A 49 -0.44 -3.31 14.07
N ASP A 50 0.73 -3.31 13.42
CA ASP A 50 1.21 -2.19 12.62
C ASP A 50 0.34 -1.97 11.38
N GLY A 51 -0.15 -3.05 10.78
CA GLY A 51 -1.15 -2.96 9.72
C GLY A 51 -2.45 -2.35 10.21
N GLY A 52 -2.93 -2.74 11.38
CA GLY A 52 -4.07 -2.10 12.03
C GLY A 52 -3.87 -0.59 12.22
N ASN A 53 -2.70 -0.17 12.70
CA ASN A 53 -2.37 1.24 12.89
C ASN A 53 -2.33 2.02 11.58
N ILE A 54 -1.82 1.42 10.50
CA ILE A 54 -1.77 2.02 9.16
C ILE A 54 -3.17 2.22 8.60
N PHE A 55 -4.02 1.19 8.64
CA PHE A 55 -5.38 1.29 8.11
C PHE A 55 -6.27 2.23 8.94
N ALA A 56 -6.02 2.34 10.25
CA ALA A 56 -6.68 3.32 11.11
C ALA A 56 -6.26 4.78 10.83
N ASP A 57 -5.18 5.01 10.08
CA ASP A 57 -4.77 6.35 9.65
C ASP A 57 -5.55 6.85 8.43
N VAL A 58 -6.12 5.93 7.63
CA VAL A 58 -6.83 6.25 6.37
C VAL A 58 -7.99 7.24 6.56
N PRO A 59 -8.87 7.08 7.57
CA PRO A 59 -9.96 8.03 7.81
C PRO A 59 -9.52 9.46 8.11
N LYS A 60 -8.23 9.71 8.41
CA LYS A 60 -7.73 11.08 8.65
C LYS A 60 -7.54 11.88 7.36
N PHE A 61 -7.53 11.22 6.20
CA PHE A 61 -7.27 11.86 4.91
C PHE A 61 -8.18 11.39 3.77
N SER A 62 -9.07 10.42 4.01
CA SER A 62 -10.02 9.90 3.01
C SER A 62 -11.27 9.38 3.69
N ASP A 63 -12.44 9.75 3.17
CA ASP A 63 -13.74 9.20 3.59
C ASP A 63 -14.05 7.84 2.92
N ALA A 64 -13.27 7.47 1.89
CA ALA A 64 -13.40 6.19 1.20
C ALA A 64 -12.58 5.10 1.90
N SER A 65 -13.20 3.93 2.07
CA SER A 65 -12.53 2.73 2.58
C SER A 65 -11.52 2.19 1.55
N PRO A 66 -10.30 1.82 1.97
CA PRO A 66 -9.31 1.27 1.07
C PRO A 66 -9.68 -0.16 0.66
N ILE A 67 -9.39 -0.51 -0.60
CA ILE A 67 -9.43 -1.88 -1.08
C ILE A 67 -8.00 -2.41 -1.15
N VAL A 68 -7.76 -3.58 -0.55
CA VAL A 68 -6.45 -4.24 -0.58
C VAL A 68 -6.43 -5.22 -1.75
N LEU A 69 -5.49 -5.03 -2.67
CA LEU A 69 -5.23 -5.92 -3.78
C LEU A 69 -3.82 -6.50 -3.62
N SER A 70 -3.67 -7.81 -3.83
CA SER A 70 -2.38 -8.51 -3.76
C SER A 70 -2.12 -9.27 -5.05
N GLY A 71 -0.88 -9.25 -5.51
CA GLY A 71 -0.44 -9.93 -6.72
C GLY A 71 1.07 -9.81 -6.90
N GLU A 72 1.58 -10.43 -7.97
CA GLU A 72 2.99 -10.38 -8.34
C GLU A 72 3.20 -9.37 -9.47
N GLU A 73 4.30 -8.63 -9.43
CA GLU A 73 4.74 -7.81 -10.56
C GLU A 73 5.33 -8.74 -11.64
N VAL A 74 4.56 -8.97 -12.70
CA VAL A 74 4.96 -9.86 -13.82
C VAL A 74 5.75 -9.13 -14.92
N GLY A 75 5.98 -7.83 -14.77
CA GLY A 75 6.77 -7.04 -15.71
C GLY A 75 6.81 -5.57 -15.35
N SER A 76 7.96 -4.94 -15.60
CA SER A 76 8.15 -3.50 -15.53
C SER A 76 9.24 -3.06 -16.51
N ALA A 77 9.24 -1.78 -16.87
CA ALA A 77 10.22 -1.19 -17.75
C ALA A 77 10.52 0.25 -17.30
N THR A 78 11.76 0.70 -17.48
CA THR A 78 12.19 2.08 -17.24
C THR A 78 12.90 2.55 -18.51
N TRP A 79 12.27 3.40 -19.30
CA TRP A 79 12.80 3.96 -20.55
C TRP A 79 12.17 5.31 -20.85
#